data_AF-A0A9N8DXZ9-F1
#
_entry.id   AF-A0A9N8DXZ9-F1
#
_cell.length_a   1.000
_cell.length_b   1.000
_cell.length_c   1.000
_cell.angle_alpha   90.00
_cell.angle_beta   90.00
_cell.angle_gamma   90.00
#
_symmetry.space_group_name_H-M   'P 1'
#
loop_
_entity.id
_entity.type
_entity.pdbx_description
1 polymer ?
#
loop_
_entity_poly.entity_id
_entity_poly.type
_entity_poly.pdbx_seq_one_letter_code
_entity_poly.pdbx_strand_id
1 'polypeptide(L)'
;MAPRKSTEHLVDENVPTPAAVGDQSTMRRSGSESDFSVAGDANSRQYRVRKSSLIGMIDWTHVIGTQAPYLLFFGVVVLLAQILHQVLMDLGATTQQLSWETVSAVALALKELFIKLYASLFQNHHFFQLFSPAVKTTALALFVGAWMIRMDSPIYLLSFATFKAPDSWKLTHDEVVEVMRRQRCFTDESLAFLRRILERSGTGQATAWPPGIVQSLQDDENGDPVKSDSSMEASRKEAETVIFDVVEQALRKANVKPKEIDVLVINCSLFSPTPSLCAMVMSHFNMRPDVATYNLSGMGCSASLISIDLAKQLLGRHKYGKALVVSTEILTPNFYHGNDRGFLIQNTLFRCGGAAMVLSNNRWDGRRAWYKLLHTVRVQGAGQDAYNCVYETEDANGERGVRLSKDIVKVAGKTMEKNMTTLGPLVLPITEQAKVVVSIASRYIIKALSKTLTANGAESWAMKLPRVKPYVPDFKRGIDHFCVHAGGRAVIDGIEKNMKLENYHSEGSRMALLNYGNTSSSSIWYELEYIQDQQKSNPMKKGDRVMQVAFGSGFKCTSGVWLKL
;
A
#
# COMPACT_ATOMS: atom_id res chain seq x y z
N MET A 1 -33.61 64.20 -29.78
CA MET A 1 -32.33 64.93 -29.61
C MET A 1 -31.28 64.31 -30.53
N ALA A 2 -30.29 65.08 -30.94
CA ALA A 2 -29.26 64.71 -31.93
C ALA A 2 -28.06 65.68 -31.78
N PRO A 3 -26.89 65.46 -32.42
CA PRO A 3 -26.23 64.20 -32.83
C PRO A 3 -24.67 64.24 -32.69
N ARG A 4 -23.97 63.25 -33.31
CA ARG A 4 -22.54 63.27 -33.73
C ARG A 4 -21.47 63.23 -32.61
N LYS A 5 -20.19 62.85 -32.82
CA LYS A 5 -19.36 62.49 -34.01
C LYS A 5 -18.75 61.07 -33.80
N SER A 6 -18.36 60.23 -34.77
CA SER A 6 -17.60 60.38 -36.04
C SER A 6 -16.09 60.70 -35.82
N THR A 7 -15.10 60.15 -36.55
CA THR A 7 -15.12 59.20 -37.69
C THR A 7 -13.78 58.45 -37.88
N GLU A 8 -13.83 57.35 -38.63
CA GLU A 8 -12.82 56.62 -39.46
C GLU A 8 -11.34 57.07 -39.55
N HIS A 9 -10.43 56.07 -39.61
CA HIS A 9 -9.64 55.64 -40.79
C HIS A 9 -8.97 54.29 -40.43
N LEU A 10 -8.65 53.27 -41.26
CA LEU A 10 -8.76 52.85 -42.68
C LEU A 10 -7.39 52.26 -43.12
N VAL A 11 -7.37 51.28 -44.04
CA VAL A 11 -6.20 50.65 -44.69
C VAL A 11 -5.36 49.69 -43.81
N ASP A 12 -4.81 48.55 -44.26
CA ASP A 12 -5.23 47.36 -45.06
C ASP A 12 -4.01 46.35 -45.07
N GLU A 13 -3.92 45.15 -45.66
CA GLU A 13 -4.73 44.36 -46.61
C GLU A 13 -4.41 42.82 -46.51
N ASN A 14 -5.30 41.97 -47.07
CA ASN A 14 -5.09 40.67 -47.76
C ASN A 14 -4.38 39.41 -47.18
N VAL A 15 -4.86 38.26 -47.69
CA VAL A 15 -4.44 36.85 -47.45
C VAL A 15 -3.64 36.32 -48.64
N PRO A 16 -2.73 35.34 -48.45
CA PRO A 16 -2.68 34.22 -49.43
C PRO A 16 -2.51 32.82 -48.81
N THR A 17 -2.94 31.80 -49.57
CA THR A 17 -2.94 30.36 -49.23
C THR A 17 -1.80 29.60 -50.00
N PRO A 18 -1.65 28.24 -50.04
CA PRO A 18 -0.34 27.62 -49.78
C PRO A 18 0.32 26.86 -50.95
N ALA A 19 1.63 26.58 -50.80
CA ALA A 19 2.43 25.62 -51.57
C ALA A 19 3.77 25.32 -50.84
N ALA A 20 4.57 24.29 -51.13
CA ALA A 20 4.34 22.91 -51.61
C ALA A 20 5.67 22.10 -51.51
N VAL A 21 5.56 20.77 -51.31
CA VAL A 21 6.54 19.68 -51.65
C VAL A 21 8.05 19.86 -51.40
N GLY A 22 8.65 18.91 -50.66
CA GLY A 22 10.10 18.62 -50.64
C GLY A 22 10.35 17.18 -50.14
N ASP A 23 11.30 16.44 -50.72
CA ASP A 23 11.31 14.97 -50.70
C ASP A 23 12.63 14.32 -50.21
N GLN A 24 12.56 13.01 -49.94
CA GLN A 24 13.62 11.99 -49.93
C GLN A 24 14.63 11.88 -48.75
N SER A 25 14.23 10.98 -47.84
CA SER A 25 15.01 9.77 -47.49
C SER A 25 16.16 9.82 -46.46
N THR A 26 16.04 8.96 -45.43
CA THR A 26 17.05 7.91 -45.13
C THR A 26 16.48 6.92 -44.09
N MET A 27 16.45 5.62 -44.41
CA MET A 27 16.06 4.58 -43.45
C MET A 27 17.28 4.11 -42.63
N ARG A 28 17.14 4.05 -41.29
CA ARG A 28 17.76 3.01 -40.45
C ARG A 28 16.90 2.73 -39.20
N ARG A 29 17.05 1.53 -38.65
CA ARG A 29 16.05 0.87 -37.79
C ARG A 29 16.24 1.07 -36.27
N SER A 30 15.16 0.75 -35.57
CA SER A 30 15.07 0.18 -34.21
C SER A 30 15.54 1.02 -33.02
N GLY A 31 14.58 1.74 -32.43
CA GLY A 31 14.47 1.97 -31.00
C GLY A 31 12.99 1.94 -30.60
N SER A 32 12.55 0.96 -29.82
CA SER A 32 11.14 0.83 -29.41
C SER A 32 10.85 1.66 -28.16
N GLU A 33 10.72 2.97 -28.31
CA GLU A 33 10.35 3.85 -27.21
C GLU A 33 8.86 3.73 -26.88
N SER A 34 8.55 3.53 -25.60
CA SER A 34 7.18 3.34 -25.10
C SER A 34 6.50 4.69 -24.85
N ASP A 35 6.12 5.37 -25.93
CA ASP A 35 5.48 6.70 -25.84
C ASP A 35 4.06 6.63 -25.26
N PHE A 36 3.80 7.48 -24.27
CA PHE A 36 2.45 7.85 -23.84
C PHE A 36 2.34 9.38 -23.81
N SER A 37 2.23 9.96 -25.00
CA SER A 37 1.71 11.32 -25.17
C SER A 37 0.19 11.28 -25.08
N VAL A 38 -0.41 12.19 -24.30
CA VAL A 38 -1.85 12.45 -24.39
C VAL A 38 -2.04 13.32 -25.64
N ALA A 39 -2.44 12.69 -26.74
CA ALA A 39 -2.52 13.34 -28.04
C ALA A 39 -3.51 14.52 -28.04
N GLY A 40 -2.99 15.71 -28.33
CA GLY A 40 -3.69 16.99 -28.41
C GLY A 40 -2.69 18.13 -28.64
N ASP A 41 -2.79 18.75 -29.81
CA ASP A 41 -1.99 19.87 -30.34
C ASP A 41 -0.47 19.72 -30.54
N ALA A 42 0.00 20.35 -31.62
CA ALA A 42 1.34 20.22 -32.20
C ALA A 42 2.42 21.05 -31.47
N ASN A 43 2.40 21.09 -30.13
CA ASN A 43 3.37 21.83 -29.33
C ASN A 43 3.95 20.96 -28.20
N SER A 44 4.56 19.84 -28.60
CA SER A 44 5.00 18.74 -27.74
C SER A 44 6.20 19.09 -26.85
N ARG A 45 5.97 19.89 -25.81
CA ARG A 45 6.95 20.09 -24.72
C ARG A 45 7.22 18.76 -24.03
N GLN A 46 8.39 18.17 -24.27
CA GLN A 46 8.85 16.96 -23.58
C GLN A 46 8.83 17.16 -22.06
N TYR A 47 7.90 16.50 -21.36
CA TYR A 47 7.84 16.47 -19.92
C TYR A 47 8.95 15.59 -19.34
N ARG A 48 10.20 16.08 -19.38
CA ARG A 48 11.32 15.51 -18.64
C ARG A 48 10.98 15.48 -17.15
N VAL A 49 10.60 14.31 -16.65
CA VAL A 49 10.49 14.02 -15.22
C VAL A 49 11.85 14.31 -14.58
N ARG A 50 11.97 15.46 -13.89
CA ARG A 50 13.13 15.75 -13.05
C ARG A 50 13.20 14.64 -12.01
N LYS A 51 14.33 13.93 -11.95
CA LYS A 51 14.61 12.93 -10.91
C LYS A 51 14.32 13.56 -9.55
N SER A 52 13.38 12.99 -8.78
CA SER A 52 13.14 13.44 -7.42
C SER A 52 14.43 13.31 -6.62
N SER A 53 14.71 14.31 -5.79
CA SER A 53 15.81 14.23 -4.86
C SER A 53 15.38 13.32 -3.71
N LEU A 54 15.75 12.04 -3.79
CA LEU A 54 15.64 10.99 -2.75
C LEU A 54 16.38 11.39 -1.45
N ILE A 55 15.84 12.41 -0.77
CA ILE A 55 16.39 13.15 0.37
C ILE A 55 15.22 13.78 1.14
N GLY A 56 14.81 13.18 2.25
CA GLY A 56 13.73 13.72 3.08
C GLY A 56 13.45 12.88 4.31
N MET A 57 14.29 13.01 5.34
CA MET A 57 14.07 12.53 6.71
C MET A 57 13.76 11.03 6.87
N ILE A 58 14.81 10.22 7.07
CA ILE A 58 14.74 9.18 8.11
C ILE A 58 14.90 9.92 9.43
N ASP A 59 13.90 9.87 10.30
CA ASP A 59 13.98 10.47 11.63
C ASP A 59 14.73 9.53 12.58
N TRP A 60 16.02 9.81 12.75
CA TRP A 60 16.87 9.07 13.69
C TRP A 60 16.53 9.38 15.16
N THR A 61 15.82 10.46 15.47
CA THR A 61 15.31 10.70 16.84
C THR A 61 14.17 9.74 17.16
N HIS A 62 13.34 9.36 16.19
CA HIS A 62 12.36 8.29 16.34
C HIS A 62 13.04 6.91 16.47
N VAL A 63 14.09 6.61 15.69
CA VAL A 63 14.81 5.32 15.77
C VAL A 63 15.56 5.19 17.11
N ILE A 64 16.29 6.21 17.54
CA ILE A 64 16.98 6.21 18.84
C ILE A 64 15.95 6.27 19.97
N GLY A 65 14.90 7.09 19.86
CA GLY A 65 13.84 7.22 20.86
C GLY A 65 12.96 5.99 21.02
N THR A 66 12.89 5.10 20.02
CA THR A 66 12.23 3.79 20.17
C THR A 66 13.15 2.72 20.76
N GLN A 67 14.46 2.75 20.51
CA GLN A 67 15.40 1.72 21.01
C GLN A 67 16.03 2.04 22.37
N ALA A 68 16.35 3.32 22.63
CA ALA A 68 16.98 3.75 23.88
C ALA A 68 16.14 3.45 25.14
N PRO A 69 14.80 3.54 25.16
CA PRO A 69 14.01 3.13 26.32
C PRO A 69 14.13 1.64 26.65
N TYR A 70 14.31 0.76 25.66
CA TYR A 70 14.53 -0.66 25.91
C TYR A 70 15.94 -0.94 26.44
N LEU A 71 16.96 -0.24 25.94
CA LEU A 71 18.33 -0.34 26.45
C LEU A 71 18.45 0.23 27.89
N LEU A 72 17.80 1.36 28.17
CA LEU A 72 17.70 1.93 29.52
C LEU A 72 16.89 1.01 30.46
N PHE A 73 15.73 0.50 30.02
CA PHE A 73 14.95 -0.45 30.82
C PHE A 73 15.74 -1.73 31.11
N PHE A 74 16.48 -2.27 30.14
CA PHE A 74 17.36 -3.42 30.35
C PHE A 74 18.46 -3.11 31.37
N GLY A 75 19.13 -1.96 31.24
CA GLY A 75 20.12 -1.48 32.20
C GLY A 75 19.55 -1.35 33.61
N VAL A 76 18.40 -0.67 33.77
CA VAL A 76 17.72 -0.50 35.07
C VAL A 76 17.25 -1.82 35.66
N VAL A 77 16.74 -2.77 34.87
CA VAL A 77 16.35 -4.10 35.37
C VAL A 77 17.55 -4.90 35.84
N VAL A 78 18.68 -4.85 35.12
CA VAL A 78 19.94 -5.48 35.58
C VAL A 78 20.43 -4.83 36.88
N LEU A 79 20.39 -3.49 36.97
CA LEU A 79 20.84 -2.74 38.15
C LEU A 79 19.93 -2.99 39.37
N LEU A 80 18.61 -3.06 39.19
CA LEU A 80 17.66 -3.45 40.25
C LEU A 80 17.82 -4.91 40.66
N ALA A 81 18.10 -5.82 39.72
CA ALA A 81 18.40 -7.21 40.05
C ALA A 81 19.73 -7.35 40.83
N GLN A 82 20.74 -6.53 40.51
CA GLN A 82 21.98 -6.44 41.29
C GLN A 82 21.74 -5.89 42.70
N ILE A 83 21.00 -4.78 42.84
CA ILE A 83 20.64 -4.22 44.15
C ILE A 83 19.87 -5.24 44.99
N LEU A 84 18.84 -5.89 44.41
CA LEU A 84 18.05 -6.89 45.12
C LEU A 84 18.89 -8.11 45.51
N HIS A 85 19.80 -8.58 44.64
CA HIS A 85 20.71 -9.68 44.98
C HIS A 85 21.68 -9.29 46.10
N GLN A 86 22.29 -8.11 46.03
CA GLN A 86 23.19 -7.57 47.05
C GLN A 86 22.47 -7.47 48.40
N VAL A 87 21.30 -6.82 48.43
CA VAL A 87 20.47 -6.68 49.64
C VAL A 87 20.03 -8.03 50.20
N LEU A 88 19.71 -9.03 49.37
CA LEU A 88 19.37 -10.38 49.84
C LEU A 88 20.58 -11.16 50.40
N MET A 89 21.78 -10.94 49.87
CA MET A 89 23.02 -11.55 50.39
C MET A 89 23.43 -10.89 51.71
N ASP A 90 23.34 -9.56 51.80
CA ASP A 90 23.71 -8.79 53.00
C ASP A 90 22.68 -9.01 54.13
N LEU A 91 21.36 -9.04 53.84
CA LEU A 91 20.33 -9.43 54.81
C LEU A 91 20.42 -10.91 55.23
N GLY A 92 21.04 -11.76 54.41
CA GLY A 92 21.35 -13.14 54.76
C GLY A 92 22.46 -13.30 55.81
N ALA A 93 23.18 -12.22 56.12
CA ALA A 93 24.35 -12.25 57.00
C ALA A 93 24.14 -11.61 58.39
N THR A 94 23.21 -10.67 58.57
CA THR A 94 23.09 -9.89 59.82
C THR A 94 21.65 -9.58 60.26
N THR A 95 21.18 -10.30 61.28
CA THR A 95 19.99 -9.95 62.06
C THR A 95 20.33 -9.06 63.25
N GLN A 96 20.59 -7.75 63.04
CA GLN A 96 20.36 -6.72 64.07
C GLN A 96 20.34 -5.27 63.52
N GLN A 97 19.86 -4.36 64.37
CA GLN A 97 19.41 -2.98 64.10
C GLN A 97 20.33 -2.11 63.21
N LEU A 98 19.73 -1.36 62.26
CA LEU A 98 20.42 -0.33 61.49
C LEU A 98 20.77 0.88 62.37
N SER A 99 22.05 1.25 62.40
CA SER A 99 22.51 2.59 62.80
C SER A 99 22.83 3.47 61.58
N TRP A 100 22.96 4.78 61.76
CA TRP A 100 23.23 5.71 60.64
C TRP A 100 24.64 5.55 60.04
N GLU A 101 25.57 4.96 60.79
CA GLU A 101 26.92 4.59 60.33
C GLU A 101 26.90 3.48 59.26
N THR A 102 25.86 2.63 59.27
CA THR A 102 25.64 1.62 58.23
C THR A 102 25.51 2.26 56.84
N VAL A 103 24.92 3.46 56.75
CA VAL A 103 24.62 4.10 55.46
C VAL A 103 25.84 4.86 54.91
N SER A 104 26.70 5.42 55.76
CA SER A 104 28.00 5.93 55.32
C SER A 104 28.94 4.79 54.88
N ALA A 105 28.93 3.66 55.59
CA ALA A 105 29.65 2.45 55.19
C ALA A 105 29.14 1.91 53.84
N VAL A 106 27.82 1.79 53.65
CA VAL A 106 27.21 1.37 52.37
C VAL A 106 27.53 2.35 51.24
N ALA A 107 27.50 3.67 51.47
CA ALA A 107 27.88 4.66 50.46
C ALA A 107 29.36 4.54 50.04
N LEU A 108 30.26 4.26 50.99
CA LEU A 108 31.67 4.03 50.70
C LEU A 108 31.89 2.70 49.96
N ALA A 109 31.21 1.64 50.38
CA ALA A 109 31.24 0.32 49.74
C ALA A 109 30.68 0.37 48.32
N LEU A 110 29.60 1.12 48.06
CA LEU A 110 29.05 1.33 46.72
C LEU A 110 30.02 2.09 45.81
N LYS A 111 30.75 3.08 46.34
CA LYS A 111 31.81 3.80 45.59
C LYS A 111 32.98 2.87 45.23
N GLU A 112 33.47 2.11 46.19
CA GLU A 112 34.48 1.05 46.00
C GLU A 112 34.03 0.02 44.94
N LEU A 113 32.78 -0.46 45.06
CA LEU A 113 32.18 -1.43 44.15
C LEU A 113 32.07 -0.86 42.72
N PHE A 114 31.66 0.39 42.56
CA PHE A 114 31.58 1.04 41.24
C PHE A 114 32.95 1.14 40.56
N ILE A 115 34.00 1.50 41.31
CA ILE A 115 35.38 1.59 40.79
C ILE A 115 35.89 0.20 40.39
N LYS A 116 35.66 -0.82 41.23
CA LYS A 116 36.04 -2.22 40.95
C LYS A 116 35.27 -2.81 39.76
N LEU A 117 33.97 -2.50 39.62
CA LEU A 117 33.13 -2.93 38.50
C LEU A 117 33.57 -2.26 37.18
N TYR A 118 33.87 -0.96 37.21
CA TYR A 118 34.38 -0.20 36.07
C TYR A 118 35.74 -0.72 35.58
N ALA A 119 36.66 -1.03 36.50
CA ALA A 119 37.95 -1.65 36.17
C ALA A 119 37.77 -3.07 35.58
N SER A 120 36.93 -3.90 36.20
CA SER A 120 36.68 -5.27 35.69
C SER A 120 35.98 -5.30 34.35
N LEU A 121 35.16 -4.29 34.02
CA LEU A 121 34.49 -4.16 32.71
C LEU A 121 35.49 -3.95 31.55
N PHE A 122 36.66 -3.37 31.81
CA PHE A 122 37.67 -3.11 30.78
C PHE A 122 38.78 -4.17 30.70
N GLN A 123 38.98 -5.01 31.72
CA GLN A 123 40.10 -5.95 31.77
C GLN A 123 39.74 -7.43 31.53
N ASN A 124 38.50 -7.87 31.81
CA ASN A 124 38.17 -9.30 31.85
C ASN A 124 37.34 -9.80 30.66
N HIS A 125 37.93 -10.66 29.81
CA HIS A 125 37.25 -11.35 28.70
C HIS A 125 36.23 -12.43 29.14
N HIS A 126 36.00 -12.62 30.45
CA HIS A 126 35.17 -13.70 31.01
C HIS A 126 33.89 -13.22 31.72
N PHE A 127 33.24 -12.17 31.19
CA PHE A 127 31.97 -11.59 31.66
C PHE A 127 30.89 -12.63 32.06
N PHE A 128 30.83 -13.77 31.38
CA PHE A 128 29.84 -14.82 31.63
C PHE A 128 30.12 -15.74 32.84
N GLN A 129 31.28 -15.67 33.50
CA GLN A 129 31.58 -16.57 34.63
C GLN A 129 31.08 -16.07 35.99
N LEU A 130 30.88 -14.77 36.19
CA LEU A 130 30.62 -14.15 37.50
C LEU A 130 29.34 -14.57 38.26
N PHE A 131 28.36 -15.18 37.60
CA PHE A 131 27.08 -15.55 38.24
C PHE A 131 26.93 -17.06 38.45
N SER A 132 26.27 -17.46 39.54
CA SER A 132 25.91 -18.87 39.77
C SER A 132 24.94 -19.38 38.69
N PRO A 133 24.89 -20.70 38.42
CA PRO A 133 23.97 -21.26 37.43
C PRO A 133 22.51 -20.89 37.69
N ALA A 134 22.08 -20.90 38.96
CA ALA A 134 20.72 -20.53 39.37
C ALA A 134 20.38 -19.06 39.04
N VAL A 135 21.30 -18.12 39.28
CA VAL A 135 21.09 -16.70 38.93
C VAL A 135 21.01 -16.53 37.41
N LYS A 136 21.85 -17.25 36.64
CA LYS A 136 21.81 -17.25 35.17
C LYS A 136 20.49 -17.77 34.63
N THR A 137 19.98 -18.90 35.15
CA THR A 137 18.70 -19.47 34.71
C THR A 137 17.51 -18.60 35.09
N THR A 138 17.51 -18.00 36.29
CA THR A 138 16.43 -17.11 36.72
C THR A 138 16.43 -15.79 35.94
N ALA A 139 17.60 -15.18 35.71
CA ALA A 139 17.71 -14.00 34.86
C ALA A 139 17.28 -14.27 33.41
N LEU A 140 17.66 -15.44 32.85
CA LEU A 140 17.21 -15.85 31.53
C LEU A 140 15.69 -16.10 31.49
N ALA A 141 15.11 -16.76 32.50
CA ALA A 141 13.67 -17.01 32.58
C ALA A 141 12.86 -15.71 32.72
N LEU A 142 13.33 -14.75 33.54
CA LEU A 142 12.72 -13.42 33.67
C LEU A 142 12.88 -12.59 32.39
N PHE A 143 14.03 -12.66 31.71
CA PHE A 143 14.24 -12.01 30.41
C PHE A 143 13.31 -12.59 29.34
N VAL A 144 13.26 -13.91 29.20
CA VAL A 144 12.37 -14.61 28.25
C VAL A 144 10.91 -14.33 28.58
N GLY A 145 10.51 -14.34 29.86
CA GLY A 145 9.16 -13.97 30.29
C GLY A 145 8.80 -12.52 29.93
N ALA A 146 9.65 -11.55 30.29
CA ALA A 146 9.44 -10.15 29.97
C ALA A 146 9.45 -9.86 28.46
N TRP A 147 10.24 -10.61 27.68
CA TRP A 147 10.28 -10.57 26.23
C TRP A 147 9.02 -11.19 25.61
N MET A 148 8.54 -12.34 26.11
CA MET A 148 7.28 -12.96 25.69
C MET A 148 6.06 -12.07 26.00
N ILE A 149 6.07 -11.36 27.13
CA ILE A 149 5.03 -10.38 27.51
C ILE A 149 5.08 -9.13 26.63
N ARG A 150 6.28 -8.68 26.23
CA ARG A 150 6.46 -7.54 25.30
C ARG A 150 6.41 -7.90 23.81
N MET A 151 6.30 -9.18 23.45
CA MET A 151 6.09 -9.58 22.06
C MET A 151 4.66 -9.26 21.64
N ASP A 152 4.51 -8.30 20.73
CA ASP A 152 3.26 -8.01 20.02
C ASP A 152 2.51 -9.30 19.62
N SER A 153 1.19 -9.29 19.82
CA SER A 153 0.32 -10.40 19.43
C SER A 153 0.46 -10.68 17.92
N PRO A 154 0.97 -11.86 17.51
CA PRO A 154 1.29 -12.12 16.11
C PRO A 154 0.01 -12.26 15.29
N ILE A 155 -0.15 -11.43 14.26
CA ILE A 155 -1.30 -11.51 13.36
C ILE A 155 -1.04 -12.56 12.27
N TYR A 156 -1.94 -13.51 12.20
CA TYR A 156 -1.95 -14.62 11.24
C TYR A 156 -3.10 -14.45 10.25
N LEU A 157 -2.85 -14.77 8.98
CA LEU A 157 -3.89 -14.95 7.96
C LEU A 157 -4.22 -16.44 7.89
N LEU A 158 -5.40 -16.82 8.37
CA LEU A 158 -5.87 -18.20 8.40
C LEU A 158 -6.24 -18.71 7.02
N SER A 159 -6.89 -17.85 6.24
CA SER A 159 -7.30 -18.09 4.87
C SER A 159 -7.58 -16.76 4.18
N PHE A 160 -7.72 -16.80 2.86
CA PHE A 160 -8.49 -15.80 2.13
C PHE A 160 -9.27 -16.45 0.97
N ALA A 161 -10.24 -15.72 0.43
CA ALA A 161 -10.96 -16.07 -0.78
C ALA A 161 -11.10 -14.83 -1.67
N THR A 162 -11.19 -15.05 -2.97
CA THR A 162 -11.47 -14.01 -3.98
C THR A 162 -12.71 -14.38 -4.78
N PHE A 163 -13.54 -13.40 -5.14
CA PHE A 163 -14.81 -13.63 -5.82
C PHE A 163 -14.59 -14.18 -7.23
N LYS A 164 -15.27 -15.29 -7.55
CA LYS A 164 -15.22 -15.93 -8.87
C LYS A 164 -16.53 -15.68 -9.60
N ALA A 165 -16.59 -14.55 -10.30
CA ALA A 165 -17.76 -14.17 -11.09
C ALA A 165 -18.14 -15.28 -12.10
N PRO A 166 -19.44 -15.59 -12.25
CA PRO A 166 -19.91 -16.59 -13.21
C PRO A 166 -19.66 -16.09 -14.64
N ASP A 167 -19.66 -17.01 -15.62
CA ASP A 167 -19.39 -16.65 -17.02
C ASP A 167 -20.41 -15.66 -17.60
N SER A 168 -21.65 -15.68 -17.11
CA SER A 168 -22.70 -14.70 -17.47
C SER A 168 -22.42 -13.26 -17.00
N TRP A 169 -21.35 -13.02 -16.25
CA TRP A 169 -20.89 -11.67 -15.85
C TRP A 169 -19.65 -11.23 -16.66
N LYS A 170 -19.06 -12.09 -17.47
CA LYS A 170 -17.78 -11.82 -18.16
C LYS A 170 -18.03 -11.22 -19.53
N LEU A 171 -17.45 -10.05 -19.78
CA LEU A 171 -17.53 -9.37 -21.07
C LEU A 171 -16.16 -9.31 -21.77
N THR A 172 -16.20 -9.40 -23.10
CA THR A 172 -15.15 -8.98 -24.03
C THR A 172 -15.05 -7.45 -24.10
N HIS A 173 -13.98 -6.92 -24.69
CA HIS A 173 -13.82 -5.48 -24.92
C HIS A 173 -14.86 -4.91 -25.89
N ASP A 174 -15.30 -5.69 -26.89
CA ASP A 174 -16.31 -5.23 -27.84
C ASP A 174 -17.72 -5.26 -27.25
N GLU A 175 -18.05 -6.23 -26.40
CA GLU A 175 -19.29 -6.20 -25.60
C GLU A 175 -19.31 -5.03 -24.61
N VAL A 176 -18.17 -4.69 -23.99
CA VAL A 176 -18.07 -3.46 -23.17
C VAL A 176 -18.34 -2.21 -24.01
N VAL A 177 -17.81 -2.13 -25.24
CA VAL A 177 -18.09 -0.99 -26.14
C VAL A 177 -19.56 -0.98 -26.60
N GLU A 178 -20.19 -2.14 -26.76
CA GLU A 178 -21.62 -2.26 -27.08
C GLU A 178 -22.52 -1.86 -25.90
N VAL A 179 -22.21 -2.29 -24.67
CA VAL A 179 -22.87 -1.82 -23.43
C VAL A 179 -22.85 -0.29 -23.33
N MET A 180 -21.73 0.35 -23.71
CA MET A 180 -21.64 1.81 -23.75
C MET A 180 -22.55 2.37 -24.86
N ARG A 181 -22.41 1.89 -26.10
CA ARG A 181 -23.23 2.32 -27.26
C ARG A 181 -24.73 2.24 -26.97
N ARG A 182 -25.20 1.15 -26.36
CA ARG A 182 -26.62 0.89 -26.04
C ARG A 182 -27.19 1.82 -24.95
N GLN A 183 -26.35 2.52 -24.17
CA GLN A 183 -26.84 3.62 -23.32
C GLN A 183 -27.38 4.81 -24.13
N ARG A 184 -26.96 5.01 -25.39
CA ARG A 184 -27.33 6.14 -26.28
C ARG A 184 -26.92 7.54 -25.76
N CYS A 185 -25.94 7.63 -24.84
CA CYS A 185 -25.44 8.89 -24.26
C CYS A 185 -23.99 9.25 -24.63
N PHE A 186 -23.21 8.30 -25.17
CA PHE A 186 -21.81 8.53 -25.56
C PHE A 186 -21.67 8.93 -27.03
N THR A 187 -20.73 9.82 -27.34
CA THR A 187 -20.36 10.14 -28.73
C THR A 187 -19.46 9.07 -29.34
N ASP A 188 -19.41 8.97 -30.68
CA ASP A 188 -18.48 8.08 -31.37
C ASP A 188 -17.01 8.36 -31.02
N GLU A 189 -16.66 9.61 -30.72
CA GLU A 189 -15.33 10.00 -30.25
C GLU A 189 -15.00 9.39 -28.88
N SER A 190 -15.97 9.34 -27.98
CA SER A 190 -15.88 8.69 -26.67
C SER A 190 -15.80 7.17 -26.83
N LEU A 191 -16.62 6.56 -27.68
CA LEU A 191 -16.56 5.11 -27.96
C LEU A 191 -15.21 4.72 -28.60
N ALA A 192 -14.69 5.53 -29.54
CA ALA A 192 -13.38 5.33 -30.14
C ALA A 192 -12.23 5.62 -29.16
N PHE A 193 -12.41 6.48 -28.16
CA PHE A 193 -11.47 6.63 -27.04
C PHE A 193 -11.50 5.39 -26.13
N LEU A 194 -12.68 4.94 -25.69
CA LEU A 194 -12.88 3.77 -24.83
C LEU A 194 -12.22 2.51 -25.43
N ARG A 195 -12.48 2.19 -26.71
CA ARG A 195 -11.88 1.02 -27.39
C ARG A 195 -10.33 1.08 -27.36
N ARG A 196 -9.73 2.21 -27.74
CA ARG A 196 -8.26 2.42 -27.71
C ARG A 196 -7.64 2.34 -26.32
N ILE A 197 -8.40 2.63 -25.26
CA ILE A 197 -7.95 2.46 -23.87
C ILE A 197 -8.10 1.01 -23.42
N LEU A 198 -9.20 0.33 -23.76
CA LEU A 198 -9.41 -1.10 -23.46
C LEU A 198 -8.29 -1.97 -24.08
N GLU A 199 -7.98 -1.79 -25.37
CA GLU A 199 -6.87 -2.43 -26.08
C GLU A 199 -5.51 -2.31 -25.36
N ARG A 200 -5.30 -1.19 -24.64
CA ARG A 200 -4.03 -0.84 -23.99
C ARG A 200 -4.03 -1.05 -22.48
N SER A 201 -5.20 -1.31 -21.89
CA SER A 201 -5.45 -1.37 -20.45
C SER A 201 -4.64 -2.45 -19.73
N GLY A 202 -4.40 -3.57 -20.42
CA GLY A 202 -3.89 -4.82 -19.85
C GLY A 202 -4.98 -5.78 -19.37
N THR A 203 -6.26 -5.42 -19.49
CA THR A 203 -7.40 -6.30 -19.17
C THR A 203 -7.69 -7.28 -20.31
N GLY A 204 -8.16 -8.48 -19.99
CA GLY A 204 -8.48 -9.53 -20.95
C GLY A 204 -9.92 -9.49 -21.48
N GLN A 205 -10.22 -10.43 -22.38
CA GLN A 205 -11.51 -10.53 -23.10
C GLN A 205 -12.60 -11.31 -22.35
N ALA A 206 -12.47 -11.49 -21.03
CA ALA A 206 -13.42 -12.26 -20.21
C ALA A 206 -13.47 -11.70 -18.78
N THR A 207 -13.69 -10.40 -18.65
CA THR A 207 -13.59 -9.68 -17.36
C THR A 207 -14.95 -9.29 -16.79
N ALA A 208 -15.09 -9.34 -15.46
CA ALA A 208 -16.39 -9.34 -14.79
C ALA A 208 -17.03 -7.95 -14.64
N TRP A 209 -18.32 -7.89 -14.97
CA TRP A 209 -19.23 -6.75 -14.78
C TRP A 209 -20.50 -7.22 -14.05
N PRO A 210 -21.14 -6.39 -13.21
CA PRO A 210 -22.32 -6.81 -12.47
C PRO A 210 -23.57 -6.88 -13.36
N PRO A 211 -24.63 -7.62 -12.95
CA PRO A 211 -25.85 -7.81 -13.74
C PRO A 211 -26.49 -6.51 -14.20
N GLY A 212 -26.53 -5.49 -13.32
CA GLY A 212 -27.09 -4.17 -13.65
C GLY A 212 -26.39 -3.45 -14.80
N ILE A 213 -25.17 -3.84 -15.18
CA ILE A 213 -24.46 -3.33 -16.36
C ILE A 213 -24.54 -4.33 -17.53
N VAL A 214 -24.42 -5.64 -17.26
CA VAL A 214 -24.48 -6.70 -18.29
C VAL A 214 -25.84 -6.79 -18.97
N GLN A 215 -26.94 -6.46 -18.26
CA GLN A 215 -28.29 -6.39 -18.85
C GLN A 215 -28.36 -5.44 -20.05
N SER A 216 -27.44 -4.49 -20.19
CA SER A 216 -27.33 -3.60 -21.36
C SER A 216 -26.82 -4.26 -22.65
N LEU A 217 -26.78 -5.59 -22.71
CA LEU A 217 -26.70 -6.38 -23.94
C LEU A 217 -28.07 -6.97 -24.37
N GLN A 218 -29.13 -6.79 -23.57
CA GLN A 218 -30.48 -7.30 -23.83
C GLN A 218 -31.42 -6.18 -24.30
N ASP A 219 -32.42 -6.52 -25.11
CA ASP A 219 -33.55 -5.64 -25.45
C ASP A 219 -34.71 -5.85 -24.47
N ASP A 220 -35.58 -4.85 -24.31
CA ASP A 220 -36.80 -4.93 -23.53
C ASP A 220 -37.98 -5.52 -24.33
N GLU A 221 -39.18 -5.57 -23.74
CA GLU A 221 -40.39 -6.08 -24.40
C GLU A 221 -40.83 -5.26 -25.64
N ASN A 222 -40.31 -4.04 -25.80
CA ASN A 222 -40.56 -3.15 -26.94
C ASN A 222 -39.49 -3.26 -28.04
N GLY A 223 -38.41 -4.02 -27.80
CA GLY A 223 -37.24 -4.08 -28.67
C GLY A 223 -36.26 -2.92 -28.49
N ASP A 224 -36.31 -2.21 -27.35
CA ASP A 224 -35.42 -1.09 -27.05
C ASP A 224 -34.30 -1.51 -26.05
N PRO A 225 -33.06 -0.99 -26.17
CA PRO A 225 -31.96 -1.42 -25.31
C PRO A 225 -32.14 -1.09 -23.82
N VAL A 226 -32.12 -2.15 -22.99
CA VAL A 226 -32.13 -2.05 -21.53
C VAL A 226 -30.93 -1.22 -21.05
N LYS A 227 -31.19 -0.21 -20.22
CA LYS A 227 -30.15 0.67 -19.67
C LYS A 227 -29.40 0.02 -18.50
N SER A 228 -28.23 0.54 -18.19
CA SER A 228 -27.48 0.09 -17.02
C SER A 228 -28.21 0.55 -15.75
N ASP A 229 -28.67 -0.37 -14.92
CA ASP A 229 -29.31 -0.04 -13.65
C ASP A 229 -28.27 0.51 -12.66
N SER A 230 -28.61 1.61 -12.00
CA SER A 230 -27.85 2.26 -10.93
C SER A 230 -28.59 2.25 -9.58
N SER A 231 -29.72 1.53 -9.51
CA SER A 231 -30.61 1.47 -8.35
C SER A 231 -29.92 0.96 -7.09
N MET A 232 -30.45 1.37 -5.93
CA MET A 232 -30.05 0.85 -4.64
C MET A 232 -30.36 -0.66 -4.49
N GLU A 233 -31.32 -1.21 -5.24
CA GLU A 233 -31.67 -2.62 -5.19
C GLU A 233 -30.64 -3.48 -5.92
N ALA A 234 -30.34 -3.19 -7.19
CA ALA A 234 -29.29 -3.91 -7.93
C ALA A 234 -27.91 -3.73 -7.28
N SER A 235 -27.63 -2.55 -6.72
CA SER A 235 -26.38 -2.28 -5.99
C SER A 235 -26.26 -3.12 -4.71
N ARG A 236 -27.37 -3.33 -3.99
CA ARG A 236 -27.39 -4.30 -2.87
C ARG A 236 -27.22 -5.73 -3.37
N LYS A 237 -27.88 -6.10 -4.47
CA LYS A 237 -27.81 -7.45 -5.06
C LYS A 237 -26.40 -7.81 -5.55
N GLU A 238 -25.66 -6.87 -6.14
CA GLU A 238 -24.23 -7.01 -6.44
C GLU A 238 -23.44 -7.22 -5.14
N ALA A 239 -23.62 -6.34 -4.14
CA ALA A 239 -22.91 -6.40 -2.87
C ALA A 239 -23.15 -7.71 -2.10
N GLU A 240 -24.40 -8.17 -2.02
CA GLU A 240 -24.78 -9.44 -1.40
C GLU A 240 -24.15 -10.62 -2.12
N THR A 241 -24.26 -10.69 -3.45
CA THR A 241 -23.67 -11.77 -4.27
C THR A 241 -22.16 -11.87 -4.09
N VAL A 242 -21.45 -10.74 -4.16
CA VAL A 242 -19.99 -10.71 -4.06
C VAL A 242 -19.51 -10.96 -2.63
N ILE A 243 -20.11 -10.29 -1.63
CA ILE A 243 -19.64 -10.35 -0.24
C ILE A 243 -19.99 -11.70 0.40
N PHE A 244 -21.19 -12.26 0.17
CA PHE A 244 -21.57 -13.52 0.80
C PHE A 244 -20.71 -14.69 0.29
N ASP A 245 -20.43 -14.78 -1.02
CA ASP A 245 -19.52 -15.80 -1.58
C ASP A 245 -18.13 -15.73 -0.92
N VAL A 246 -17.47 -14.57 -0.94
CA VAL A 246 -16.10 -14.49 -0.41
C VAL A 246 -16.05 -14.71 1.10
N VAL A 247 -17.05 -14.25 1.86
CA VAL A 247 -17.11 -14.48 3.31
C VAL A 247 -17.33 -15.95 3.63
N GLU A 248 -18.29 -16.62 2.96
CA GLU A 248 -18.53 -18.05 3.17
C GLU A 248 -17.31 -18.88 2.80
N GLN A 249 -16.72 -18.63 1.62
CA GLN A 249 -15.49 -19.29 1.19
C GLN A 249 -14.32 -19.07 2.15
N ALA A 250 -14.10 -17.84 2.62
CA ALA A 250 -12.98 -17.53 3.52
C ALA A 250 -13.15 -18.20 4.88
N LEU A 251 -14.35 -18.11 5.48
CA LEU A 251 -14.68 -18.78 6.75
C LEU A 251 -14.56 -20.31 6.64
N ARG A 252 -15.06 -20.89 5.53
CA ARG A 252 -14.94 -22.32 5.20
C ARG A 252 -13.48 -22.75 5.04
N LYS A 253 -12.67 -22.02 4.27
CA LYS A 253 -11.22 -22.24 4.11
C LYS A 253 -10.44 -22.08 5.43
N ALA A 254 -10.89 -21.21 6.34
CA ALA A 254 -10.29 -21.03 7.66
C ALA A 254 -10.74 -22.09 8.68
N ASN A 255 -11.79 -22.87 8.40
CA ASN A 255 -12.53 -23.65 9.39
C ASN A 255 -12.89 -22.82 10.65
N VAL A 256 -13.56 -21.68 10.44
CA VAL A 256 -13.99 -20.73 11.48
C VAL A 256 -15.48 -20.43 11.30
N LYS A 257 -16.28 -20.57 12.36
CA LYS A 257 -17.72 -20.25 12.31
C LYS A 257 -17.95 -18.74 12.38
N PRO A 258 -19.02 -18.17 11.78
CA PRO A 258 -19.32 -16.74 11.89
C PRO A 258 -19.39 -16.23 13.34
N LYS A 259 -19.89 -17.06 14.27
CA LYS A 259 -19.99 -16.75 15.71
C LYS A 259 -18.64 -16.72 16.44
N GLU A 260 -17.54 -17.08 15.79
CA GLU A 260 -16.17 -16.98 16.32
C GLU A 260 -15.40 -15.73 15.87
N ILE A 261 -16.01 -14.89 15.02
CA ILE A 261 -15.45 -13.59 14.63
C ILE A 261 -15.77 -12.57 15.73
N ASP A 262 -14.79 -11.75 16.09
CA ASP A 262 -14.93 -10.70 17.12
C ASP A 262 -14.88 -9.29 16.53
N VAL A 263 -14.24 -9.15 15.37
CA VAL A 263 -14.09 -7.88 14.63
C VAL A 263 -14.46 -8.10 13.17
N LEU A 264 -15.30 -7.24 12.60
CA LEU A 264 -15.66 -7.24 11.19
C LEU A 264 -15.28 -5.90 10.55
N VAL A 265 -14.39 -5.91 9.56
CA VAL A 265 -14.03 -4.70 8.80
C VAL A 265 -14.39 -4.90 7.33
N ILE A 266 -15.29 -4.10 6.79
CA ILE A 266 -15.64 -4.12 5.36
C ILE A 266 -15.22 -2.81 4.73
N ASN A 267 -14.53 -2.88 3.60
CA ASN A 267 -14.20 -1.71 2.79
C ASN A 267 -14.79 -1.81 1.37
N CYS A 268 -15.53 -0.77 1.01
CA CYS A 268 -16.01 -0.45 -0.33
C CYS A 268 -16.06 1.08 -0.42
N SER A 269 -15.41 1.65 -1.45
CA SER A 269 -15.18 3.08 -1.57
C SER A 269 -16.44 3.84 -2.00
N LEU A 270 -17.14 3.32 -3.00
CA LEU A 270 -18.18 4.02 -3.77
C LEU A 270 -19.61 3.47 -3.55
N PHE A 271 -19.79 2.54 -2.60
CA PHE A 271 -21.11 2.10 -2.15
C PHE A 271 -21.13 1.97 -0.62
N SER A 272 -21.77 2.95 0.03
CA SER A 272 -21.82 3.06 1.49
C SER A 272 -23.27 3.20 1.97
N PRO A 273 -24.09 2.14 1.82
CA PRO A 273 -25.54 2.19 2.12
C PRO A 273 -25.84 2.32 3.62
N THR A 274 -27.07 2.73 3.92
CA THR A 274 -27.70 2.60 5.24
C THR A 274 -28.87 1.61 5.14
N PRO A 275 -28.95 0.55 5.96
CA PRO A 275 -27.89 0.01 6.83
C PRO A 275 -26.64 -0.42 6.05
N SER A 276 -25.51 -0.48 6.76
CA SER A 276 -24.17 -0.73 6.20
C SER A 276 -23.94 -2.17 5.76
N LEU A 277 -22.89 -2.38 4.94
CA LEU A 277 -22.47 -3.71 4.49
C LEU A 277 -22.07 -4.62 5.67
N CYS A 278 -21.58 -4.04 6.77
CA CYS A 278 -21.30 -4.80 7.99
C CYS A 278 -22.58 -5.35 8.63
N ALA A 279 -23.66 -4.57 8.69
CA ALA A 279 -24.94 -5.02 9.23
C ALA A 279 -25.59 -6.11 8.34
N MET A 280 -25.46 -5.96 7.02
CA MET A 280 -25.85 -6.97 6.02
C MET A 280 -25.17 -8.32 6.27
N VAL A 281 -23.84 -8.33 6.46
CA VAL A 281 -23.05 -9.54 6.76
C VAL A 281 -23.38 -10.12 8.15
N MET A 282 -23.52 -9.29 9.19
CA MET A 282 -23.90 -9.76 10.52
C MET A 282 -25.25 -10.49 10.52
N SER A 283 -26.24 -9.92 9.82
CA SER A 283 -27.58 -10.47 9.69
C SER A 283 -27.56 -11.80 8.94
N HIS A 284 -27.01 -11.82 7.72
CA HIS A 284 -26.99 -12.99 6.85
C HIS A 284 -26.29 -14.19 7.50
N PHE A 285 -25.12 -13.98 8.11
CA PHE A 285 -24.33 -15.06 8.72
C PHE A 285 -24.68 -15.35 10.18
N ASN A 286 -25.72 -14.71 10.75
CA ASN A 286 -26.13 -14.88 12.16
C ASN A 286 -24.92 -14.72 13.11
N MET A 287 -24.20 -13.61 12.95
CA MET A 287 -23.05 -13.28 13.80
C MET A 287 -23.50 -12.89 15.21
N ARG A 288 -22.56 -12.84 16.16
CA ARG A 288 -22.88 -12.42 17.53
C ARG A 288 -23.21 -10.92 17.58
N PRO A 289 -24.06 -10.45 18.51
CA PRO A 289 -24.40 -9.03 18.63
C PRO A 289 -23.27 -8.14 19.18
N ASP A 290 -22.19 -8.73 19.72
CA ASP A 290 -21.03 -8.03 20.29
C ASP A 290 -19.86 -7.81 19.30
N VAL A 291 -20.01 -8.19 18.02
CA VAL A 291 -18.94 -8.05 17.00
C VAL A 291 -18.64 -6.57 16.73
N ALA A 292 -17.38 -6.18 16.85
CA ALA A 292 -16.93 -4.81 16.57
C ALA A 292 -16.87 -4.55 15.04
N THR A 293 -17.88 -3.88 14.50
CA THR A 293 -18.01 -3.59 13.06
C THR A 293 -17.41 -2.25 12.62
N TYR A 294 -16.70 -2.23 11.49
CA TYR A 294 -16.16 -1.03 10.87
C TYR A 294 -16.37 -1.05 9.34
N ASN A 295 -17.20 -0.12 8.84
CA ASN A 295 -17.46 0.05 7.40
C ASN A 295 -16.62 1.23 6.88
N LEU A 296 -15.67 0.98 5.98
CA LEU A 296 -14.72 1.98 5.48
C LEU A 296 -14.97 2.34 4.01
N SER A 297 -15.31 3.60 3.74
CA SER A 297 -15.58 4.14 2.40
C SER A 297 -14.62 5.28 2.00
N GLY A 298 -14.71 5.76 0.75
CA GLY A 298 -13.90 6.88 0.24
C GLY A 298 -12.38 6.66 0.21
N MET A 299 -11.89 5.42 0.40
CA MET A 299 -10.45 5.11 0.57
C MET A 299 -9.73 4.70 -0.73
N GLY A 300 -10.46 4.23 -1.74
CA GLY A 300 -9.90 3.70 -3.00
C GLY A 300 -9.12 2.40 -2.81
N CYS A 301 -8.37 1.99 -3.84
CA CYS A 301 -7.75 0.66 -3.90
C CYS A 301 -6.74 0.33 -2.77
N SER A 302 -6.29 1.32 -2.00
CA SER A 302 -5.47 1.09 -0.79
C SER A 302 -6.23 0.55 0.42
N ALA A 303 -7.58 0.54 0.39
CA ALA A 303 -8.43 0.30 1.55
C ALA A 303 -8.25 -1.08 2.20
N SER A 304 -7.89 -2.10 1.41
CA SER A 304 -7.62 -3.46 1.89
C SER A 304 -6.54 -3.48 2.97
N LEU A 305 -5.33 -3.00 2.67
CA LEU A 305 -4.22 -2.98 3.63
C LEU A 305 -4.46 -2.04 4.82
N ILE A 306 -5.25 -0.98 4.63
CA ILE A 306 -5.69 -0.11 5.74
C ILE A 306 -6.65 -0.85 6.67
N SER A 307 -7.52 -1.71 6.12
CA SER A 307 -8.44 -2.55 6.90
C SER A 307 -7.72 -3.68 7.62
N ILE A 308 -6.70 -4.28 7.01
CA ILE A 308 -5.79 -5.22 7.67
C ILE A 308 -5.04 -4.56 8.83
N ASP A 309 -4.53 -3.32 8.66
CA ASP A 309 -3.87 -2.59 9.75
C ASP A 309 -4.84 -2.23 10.89
N LEU A 310 -6.06 -1.79 10.56
CA LEU A 310 -7.11 -1.55 11.56
C LEU A 310 -7.44 -2.85 12.34
N ALA A 311 -7.65 -3.96 11.65
CA ALA A 311 -7.90 -5.26 12.28
C ALA A 311 -6.72 -5.71 13.17
N LYS A 312 -5.48 -5.53 12.71
CA LYS A 312 -4.25 -5.74 13.51
C LYS A 312 -4.24 -4.89 14.79
N GLN A 313 -4.60 -3.60 14.71
CA GLN A 313 -4.65 -2.72 15.88
C GLN A 313 -5.74 -3.12 16.88
N LEU A 314 -6.91 -3.56 16.39
CA LEU A 314 -8.02 -4.02 17.24
C LEU A 314 -7.68 -5.36 17.93
N LEU A 315 -7.17 -6.33 17.16
CA LEU A 315 -6.66 -7.60 17.67
C LEU A 315 -5.43 -7.44 18.60
N GLY A 316 -4.70 -6.32 18.52
CA GLY A 316 -3.58 -6.01 19.41
C GLY A 316 -3.98 -5.40 20.76
N ARG A 317 -5.13 -4.71 20.84
CA ARG A 317 -5.57 -3.96 22.03
C ARG A 317 -6.52 -4.73 22.96
N HIS A 318 -7.17 -5.78 22.48
CA HIS A 318 -8.22 -6.49 23.20
C HIS A 318 -8.00 -8.02 23.16
N LYS A 319 -8.72 -8.77 24.01
CA LYS A 319 -8.80 -10.24 23.95
C LYS A 319 -9.67 -10.77 22.78
N TYR A 320 -9.86 -9.98 21.72
CA TYR A 320 -10.43 -10.45 20.46
C TYR A 320 -9.50 -11.52 19.88
N GLY A 321 -10.02 -12.68 19.49
CA GLY A 321 -9.25 -13.77 18.92
C GLY A 321 -9.17 -13.71 17.40
N LYS A 322 -10.28 -13.36 16.73
CA LYS A 322 -10.39 -13.42 15.26
C LYS A 322 -11.06 -12.19 14.65
N ALA A 323 -10.58 -11.79 13.47
CA ALA A 323 -11.18 -10.73 12.67
C ALA A 323 -11.49 -11.21 11.25
N LEU A 324 -12.61 -10.77 10.70
CA LEU A 324 -12.96 -10.92 9.30
C LEU A 324 -12.78 -9.57 8.59
N VAL A 325 -11.97 -9.53 7.54
CA VAL A 325 -11.77 -8.34 6.72
C VAL A 325 -12.28 -8.62 5.30
N VAL A 326 -13.15 -7.77 4.77
CA VAL A 326 -13.70 -7.89 3.41
C VAL A 326 -13.36 -6.64 2.61
N SER A 327 -12.86 -6.82 1.39
CA SER A 327 -12.56 -5.78 0.41
C SER A 327 -13.36 -6.02 -0.86
N THR A 328 -14.14 -5.04 -1.30
CA THR A 328 -14.91 -5.11 -2.55
C THR A 328 -15.09 -3.72 -3.14
N GLU A 329 -15.52 -3.64 -4.39
CA GLU A 329 -16.05 -2.41 -4.97
C GLU A 329 -17.30 -2.76 -5.78
N ILE A 330 -18.36 -1.97 -5.62
CA ILE A 330 -19.68 -2.22 -6.21
C ILE A 330 -19.84 -1.25 -7.37
N LEU A 331 -19.95 -1.79 -8.59
CA LEU A 331 -19.90 -0.98 -9.81
C LEU A 331 -21.27 -0.51 -10.31
N THR A 332 -22.36 -1.21 -9.96
CA THR A 332 -23.72 -0.89 -10.40
C THR A 332 -24.11 0.59 -10.22
N PRO A 333 -23.95 1.24 -9.04
CA PRO A 333 -24.33 2.66 -8.88
C PRO A 333 -23.25 3.65 -9.33
N ASN A 334 -22.23 3.17 -10.05
CA ASN A 334 -20.98 3.88 -10.34
C ASN A 334 -20.54 3.78 -11.82
N PHE A 335 -21.43 3.33 -12.71
CA PHE A 335 -21.23 3.47 -14.15
C PHE A 335 -21.39 4.94 -14.55
N TYR A 336 -20.44 5.51 -15.29
CA TYR A 336 -20.49 6.92 -15.71
C TYR A 336 -21.05 7.03 -17.14
N HIS A 337 -22.04 7.90 -17.34
CA HIS A 337 -22.78 8.05 -18.61
C HIS A 337 -22.32 9.26 -19.46
N GLY A 338 -21.50 10.15 -18.89
CA GLY A 338 -21.00 11.35 -19.58
C GLY A 338 -19.84 11.09 -20.57
N ASN A 339 -19.27 12.17 -21.09
CA ASN A 339 -18.29 12.13 -22.19
C ASN A 339 -16.89 12.71 -21.86
N ASP A 340 -16.62 13.12 -20.62
CA ASP A 340 -15.28 13.59 -20.23
C ASP A 340 -14.28 12.43 -20.14
N ARG A 341 -13.22 12.50 -20.96
CA ARG A 341 -12.13 11.52 -21.03
C ARG A 341 -11.41 11.28 -19.68
N GLY A 342 -11.49 12.21 -18.73
CA GLY A 342 -10.94 12.06 -17.37
C GLY A 342 -11.77 11.15 -16.45
N PHE A 343 -13.03 10.88 -16.80
CA PHE A 343 -13.97 10.01 -16.09
C PHE A 343 -14.18 8.69 -16.85
N LEU A 344 -14.27 8.74 -18.19
CA LEU A 344 -14.38 7.55 -19.07
C LEU A 344 -13.34 6.46 -18.81
N ILE A 345 -12.18 6.79 -18.23
CA ILE A 345 -11.15 5.81 -17.84
C ILE A 345 -11.72 4.80 -16.82
N GLN A 346 -12.61 5.20 -15.90
CA GLN A 346 -13.18 4.29 -14.89
C GLN A 346 -13.91 3.12 -15.56
N ASN A 347 -14.71 3.42 -16.58
CA ASN A 347 -15.47 2.50 -17.41
C ASN A 347 -14.58 1.54 -18.25
N THR A 348 -13.26 1.78 -18.32
CA THR A 348 -12.32 0.87 -19.01
C THR A 348 -11.56 -0.04 -18.05
N LEU A 349 -11.21 0.45 -16.86
CA LEU A 349 -10.29 -0.23 -15.93
C LEU A 349 -11.01 -1.08 -14.88
N PHE A 350 -12.05 -0.54 -14.24
CA PHE A 350 -12.67 -1.18 -13.07
C PHE A 350 -13.53 -2.37 -13.47
N ARG A 351 -13.53 -3.40 -12.62
CA ARG A 351 -14.29 -4.65 -12.80
C ARG A 351 -14.84 -5.13 -11.47
N CYS A 352 -15.93 -5.89 -11.53
CA CYS A 352 -16.56 -6.45 -10.34
C CYS A 352 -15.64 -7.50 -9.71
N GLY A 353 -15.44 -7.43 -8.39
CA GLY A 353 -14.60 -8.36 -7.67
C GLY A 353 -14.46 -8.01 -6.20
N GLY A 354 -14.14 -9.02 -5.40
CA GLY A 354 -14.05 -8.90 -3.95
C GLY A 354 -13.11 -9.95 -3.37
N ALA A 355 -12.72 -9.75 -2.12
CA ALA A 355 -11.92 -10.68 -1.35
C ALA A 355 -12.29 -10.61 0.14
N ALA A 356 -12.19 -11.75 0.83
CA ALA A 356 -12.32 -11.81 2.29
C ALA A 356 -11.17 -12.59 2.92
N MET A 357 -10.74 -12.12 4.08
CA MET A 357 -9.54 -12.54 4.79
C MET A 357 -9.90 -12.83 6.25
N VAL A 358 -9.59 -14.03 6.73
CA VAL A 358 -9.79 -14.40 8.15
C VAL A 358 -8.47 -14.25 8.89
N LEU A 359 -8.41 -13.29 9.81
CA LEU A 359 -7.25 -13.02 10.65
C LEU A 359 -7.42 -13.61 12.06
N SER A 360 -6.31 -13.97 12.69
CA SER A 360 -6.25 -14.37 14.11
C SER A 360 -5.01 -13.79 14.79
N ASN A 361 -5.09 -13.49 16.08
CA ASN A 361 -3.92 -13.15 16.91
C ASN A 361 -3.42 -14.34 17.76
N ASN A 362 -4.11 -15.47 17.70
CA ASN A 362 -3.85 -16.62 18.56
C ASN A 362 -2.55 -17.32 18.14
N ARG A 363 -1.58 -17.39 19.05
CA ARG A 363 -0.27 -18.05 18.84
C ARG A 363 -0.40 -19.52 18.41
N TRP A 364 -1.48 -20.21 18.79
CA TRP A 364 -1.74 -21.60 18.38
C TRP A 364 -2.19 -21.74 16.92
N ASP A 365 -2.86 -20.73 16.36
CA ASP A 365 -3.31 -20.75 14.96
C ASP A 365 -2.14 -20.65 13.96
N GLY A 366 -0.96 -20.20 14.39
CA GLY A 366 0.25 -20.17 13.58
C GLY A 366 0.74 -21.52 13.04
N ARG A 367 0.15 -22.65 13.47
CA ARG A 367 0.37 -23.99 12.91
C ARG A 367 -0.48 -24.31 11.67
N ARG A 368 -1.57 -23.58 11.45
CA ARG A 368 -2.55 -23.81 10.37
C ARG A 368 -2.79 -22.58 9.48
N ALA A 369 -2.31 -21.42 9.92
CA ALA A 369 -2.37 -20.19 9.16
C ALA A 369 -1.53 -20.27 7.87
N TRP A 370 -2.03 -19.67 6.80
CA TRP A 370 -1.32 -19.62 5.51
C TRP A 370 -0.16 -18.63 5.54
N TYR A 371 -0.30 -17.51 6.26
CA TYR A 371 0.72 -16.46 6.37
C TYR A 371 0.75 -15.83 7.77
N LYS A 372 1.88 -15.20 8.10
CA LYS A 372 2.01 -14.26 9.23
C LYS A 372 2.23 -12.85 8.70
N LEU A 373 1.51 -11.87 9.22
CA LEU A 373 1.77 -10.45 8.95
C LEU A 373 3.03 -10.01 9.71
N LEU A 374 4.02 -9.50 8.99
CA LEU A 374 5.24 -8.93 9.57
C LEU A 374 5.09 -7.42 9.77
N HIS A 375 4.80 -6.70 8.69
CA HIS A 375 4.81 -5.24 8.68
C HIS A 375 3.62 -4.66 7.92
N THR A 376 3.17 -3.50 8.36
CA THR A 376 2.17 -2.64 7.71
C THR A 376 2.72 -1.22 7.70
N VAL A 377 2.72 -0.57 6.54
CA VAL A 377 3.22 0.81 6.37
C VAL A 377 2.23 1.59 5.52
N ARG A 378 1.65 2.64 6.09
CA ARG A 378 0.74 3.57 5.40
C ARG A 378 1.40 4.95 5.29
N VAL A 379 1.38 5.51 4.09
CA VAL A 379 1.72 6.92 3.82
C VAL A 379 0.58 7.58 3.08
N GLN A 380 0.31 8.85 3.39
CA GLN A 380 -0.71 9.67 2.73
C GLN A 380 -0.11 11.00 2.29
N GLY A 381 -0.53 11.48 1.12
CA GLY A 381 -0.23 12.82 0.65
C GLY A 381 -1.06 13.87 1.39
N ALA A 382 -0.40 14.94 1.84
CA ALA A 382 -1.05 16.08 2.50
C ALA A 382 -1.17 17.31 1.58
N GLY A 383 -0.72 17.22 0.31
CA GLY A 383 -0.80 18.29 -0.67
C GLY A 383 -2.12 18.25 -1.46
N GLN A 384 -2.54 19.41 -1.97
CA GLN A 384 -3.74 19.51 -2.83
C GLN A 384 -3.59 18.67 -4.12
N ASP A 385 -2.36 18.43 -4.59
CA ASP A 385 -2.08 17.55 -5.72
C ASP A 385 -2.39 16.07 -5.41
N ALA A 386 -2.31 15.66 -4.15
CA ALA A 386 -2.76 14.34 -3.68
C ALA A 386 -4.27 14.30 -3.41
N TYR A 387 -4.85 15.37 -2.85
CA TYR A 387 -6.30 15.45 -2.60
C TYR A 387 -7.11 15.41 -3.91
N ASN A 388 -6.79 16.29 -4.87
CA ASN A 388 -7.45 16.38 -6.18
C ASN A 388 -7.06 15.24 -7.15
N CYS A 389 -6.33 14.21 -6.71
CA CYS A 389 -5.68 13.23 -7.59
C CYS A 389 -6.64 12.18 -8.16
N VAL A 390 -7.56 11.71 -7.32
CA VAL A 390 -8.62 10.75 -7.60
C VAL A 390 -9.82 11.26 -6.80
N TYR A 391 -10.85 11.75 -7.49
CA TYR A 391 -11.91 12.53 -6.84
C TYR A 391 -13.27 12.22 -7.46
N GLU A 392 -14.24 11.90 -6.62
CA GLU A 392 -15.64 11.70 -7.02
C GLU A 392 -16.34 13.07 -7.13
N THR A 393 -16.98 13.33 -8.27
CA THR A 393 -17.58 14.61 -8.63
C THR A 393 -18.54 14.42 -9.81
N GLU A 394 -19.39 15.40 -10.05
CA GLU A 394 -20.10 15.55 -11.33
C GLU A 394 -19.17 16.15 -12.39
N ASP A 395 -19.49 15.91 -13.67
CA ASP A 395 -18.91 16.60 -14.83
C ASP A 395 -19.69 17.88 -15.19
N ALA A 396 -19.37 18.50 -16.33
CA ALA A 396 -20.00 19.75 -16.77
C ALA A 396 -21.50 19.62 -17.13
N ASN A 397 -22.03 18.40 -17.28
CA ASN A 397 -23.43 18.10 -17.58
C ASN A 397 -24.21 17.59 -16.34
N GLY A 398 -23.54 17.43 -15.19
CA GLY A 398 -24.11 16.81 -14.00
C GLY A 398 -23.91 15.28 -13.91
N GLU A 399 -23.13 14.67 -14.80
CA GLU A 399 -22.90 13.22 -14.78
C GLU A 399 -21.86 12.84 -13.71
N ARG A 400 -22.28 12.07 -12.70
CA ARG A 400 -21.47 11.68 -11.54
C ARG A 400 -20.44 10.60 -11.92
N GLY A 401 -19.18 10.80 -11.53
CA GLY A 401 -18.13 9.77 -11.64
C GLY A 401 -16.86 10.11 -10.86
N VAL A 402 -15.82 9.29 -11.05
CA VAL A 402 -14.51 9.42 -10.41
C VAL A 402 -13.49 9.93 -11.41
N ARG A 403 -13.20 11.23 -11.33
CA ARG A 403 -12.21 11.90 -12.18
C ARG A 403 -10.79 11.51 -11.76
N LEU A 404 -10.00 11.03 -12.72
CA LEU A 404 -8.59 10.69 -12.53
C LEU A 404 -7.69 11.82 -13.05
N SER A 405 -6.82 12.35 -12.18
CA SER A 405 -5.91 13.44 -12.55
C SER A 405 -4.76 12.94 -13.44
N LYS A 406 -4.38 13.75 -14.44
CA LYS A 406 -3.19 13.51 -15.29
C LYS A 406 -1.88 13.45 -14.48
N ASP A 407 -1.86 14.00 -13.27
CA ASP A 407 -0.72 13.95 -12.35
C ASP A 407 -0.60 12.64 -11.55
N ILE A 408 -1.54 11.69 -11.69
CA ILE A 408 -1.64 10.49 -10.83
C ILE A 408 -0.34 9.69 -10.71
N VAL A 409 0.38 9.46 -11.82
CA VAL A 409 1.66 8.71 -11.80
C VAL A 409 2.75 9.46 -11.03
N LYS A 410 2.79 10.80 -11.13
CA LYS A 410 3.76 11.68 -10.45
C LYS A 410 3.48 11.74 -8.95
N VAL A 411 2.21 11.79 -8.55
CA VAL A 411 1.79 11.76 -7.14
C VAL A 411 2.00 10.37 -6.52
N ALA A 412 1.71 9.31 -7.27
CA ALA A 412 1.99 7.94 -6.88
C ALA A 412 3.48 7.72 -6.61
N GLY A 413 4.35 8.16 -7.52
CA GLY A 413 5.81 8.11 -7.34
C GLY A 413 6.27 8.77 -6.03
N LYS A 414 5.84 10.01 -5.75
CA LYS A 414 6.16 10.72 -4.49
C LYS A 414 5.74 9.94 -3.24
N THR A 415 4.54 9.37 -3.26
CA THR A 415 3.94 8.73 -2.08
C THR A 415 4.51 7.33 -1.86
N MET A 416 4.83 6.62 -2.95
CA MET A 416 5.57 5.37 -2.93
C MET A 416 7.02 5.56 -2.46
N GLU A 417 7.71 6.62 -2.91
CA GLU A 417 9.07 6.96 -2.48
C GLU A 417 9.17 7.04 -0.94
N LYS A 418 8.20 7.70 -0.32
CA LYS A 418 8.05 7.76 1.14
C LYS A 418 7.71 6.40 1.76
N ASN A 419 6.74 5.66 1.21
CA ASN A 419 6.34 4.35 1.74
C ASN A 419 7.53 3.36 1.74
N MET A 420 8.26 3.26 0.62
CA MET A 420 9.46 2.42 0.50
C MET A 420 10.59 2.89 1.42
N THR A 421 10.74 4.21 1.64
CA THR A 421 11.73 4.74 2.61
C THR A 421 11.40 4.30 4.05
N THR A 422 10.13 4.25 4.42
CA THR A 422 9.68 3.76 5.75
C THR A 422 9.72 2.23 5.87
N LEU A 423 9.40 1.50 4.80
CA LEU A 423 9.38 0.02 4.80
C LEU A 423 10.79 -0.59 4.72
N GLY A 424 11.70 0.04 3.98
CA GLY A 424 13.05 -0.48 3.71
C GLY A 424 13.80 -0.97 4.96
N PRO A 425 13.93 -0.17 6.04
CA PRO A 425 14.61 -0.57 7.27
C PRO A 425 13.98 -1.78 8.00
N LEU A 426 12.71 -2.11 7.72
CA LEU A 426 12.00 -3.23 8.32
C LEU A 426 12.25 -4.56 7.57
N VAL A 427 12.44 -4.49 6.24
CA VAL A 427 12.52 -5.69 5.37
C VAL A 427 13.93 -6.02 4.88
N LEU A 428 14.75 -4.99 4.64
CA LEU A 428 16.07 -5.14 4.01
C LEU A 428 17.12 -5.69 4.99
N PRO A 429 18.02 -6.58 4.56
CA PRO A 429 19.14 -7.02 5.39
C PRO A 429 20.11 -5.86 5.67
N ILE A 430 20.80 -5.93 6.81
CA ILE A 430 21.73 -4.89 7.29
C ILE A 430 22.77 -4.50 6.22
N THR A 431 23.20 -5.46 5.39
CA THR A 431 24.15 -5.23 4.28
C THR A 431 23.63 -4.28 3.20
N GLU A 432 22.32 -4.20 2.98
CA GLU A 432 21.72 -3.22 2.05
C GLU A 432 21.44 -1.89 2.75
N GLN A 433 21.01 -1.92 4.01
CA GLN A 433 20.82 -0.71 4.82
C GLN A 433 22.15 0.07 4.94
N ALA A 434 23.27 -0.62 5.14
CA ALA A 434 24.61 -0.03 5.17
C ALA A 434 24.96 0.73 3.87
N LYS A 435 24.61 0.20 2.69
CA LYS A 435 24.84 0.92 1.41
C LYS A 435 24.00 2.19 1.29
N VAL A 436 22.76 2.16 1.79
CA VAL A 436 21.89 3.36 1.85
C VAL A 436 22.51 4.40 2.78
N VAL A 437 22.97 4.01 3.97
CA VAL A 437 23.65 4.89 4.93
C VAL A 437 24.92 5.50 4.33
N VAL A 438 25.80 4.70 3.71
CA VAL A 438 27.01 5.19 3.02
C VAL A 438 26.64 6.17 1.88
N SER A 439 25.61 5.86 1.07
CA SER A 439 25.14 6.76 0.01
C SER A 439 24.57 8.08 0.55
N ILE A 440 23.96 8.09 1.73
CA ILE A 440 23.51 9.31 2.40
C ILE A 440 24.71 10.09 2.94
N ALA A 441 25.64 9.43 3.66
CA ALA A 441 26.82 10.04 4.25
C ALA A 441 27.72 10.69 3.18
N SER A 442 28.07 9.98 2.12
CA SER A 442 28.87 10.52 1.02
C SER A 442 28.20 11.72 0.33
N ARG A 443 26.87 11.70 0.15
CA ARG A 443 26.12 12.86 -0.39
C ARG A 443 26.14 14.05 0.56
N TYR A 444 26.04 13.83 1.87
CA TYR A 444 26.12 14.90 2.87
C TYR A 444 27.53 15.50 2.91
N ILE A 445 28.58 14.68 2.99
CA ILE A 445 29.98 15.09 3.01
C ILE A 445 30.33 15.89 1.76
N ILE A 446 29.96 15.41 0.56
CA ILE A 446 30.22 16.12 -0.70
C ILE A 446 29.44 17.44 -0.77
N LYS A 447 28.21 17.50 -0.26
CA LYS A 447 27.43 18.75 -0.21
C LYS A 447 28.04 19.76 0.78
N ALA A 448 28.52 19.31 1.93
CA ALA A 448 29.22 20.14 2.91
C ALA A 448 30.54 20.67 2.32
N LEU A 449 31.39 19.77 1.79
CA LEU A 449 32.65 20.11 1.13
C LEU A 449 32.45 21.09 -0.03
N SER A 450 31.43 20.86 -0.88
CA SER A 450 31.06 21.80 -1.95
C SER A 450 30.68 23.18 -1.42
N LYS A 451 29.90 23.26 -0.32
CA LYS A 451 29.53 24.54 0.29
C LYS A 451 30.76 25.26 0.85
N THR A 452 31.66 24.55 1.52
CA THR A 452 32.90 25.12 2.08
C THR A 452 33.87 25.58 0.98
N LEU A 453 34.03 24.81 -0.10
CA LEU A 453 34.87 25.21 -1.24
C LEU A 453 34.32 26.45 -1.96
N THR A 454 33.00 26.52 -2.20
CA THR A 454 32.38 27.75 -2.74
C THR A 454 32.53 28.94 -1.80
N ALA A 455 32.33 28.76 -0.49
CA ALA A 455 32.52 29.83 0.51
C ALA A 455 33.97 30.34 0.57
N ASN A 456 34.94 29.48 0.30
CA ASN A 456 36.37 29.81 0.25
C ASN A 456 36.85 30.22 -1.16
N GLY A 457 35.95 30.60 -2.08
CA GLY A 457 36.27 31.06 -3.44
C GLY A 457 36.75 29.98 -4.43
N ALA A 458 36.81 28.72 -4.01
CA ALA A 458 37.29 27.59 -4.81
C ALA A 458 36.19 26.95 -5.67
N GLU A 459 35.39 27.75 -6.36
CA GLU A 459 34.23 27.29 -7.15
C GLU A 459 34.60 26.28 -8.26
N SER A 460 35.77 26.47 -8.88
CA SER A 460 36.33 25.58 -9.90
C SER A 460 36.67 24.18 -9.36
N TRP A 461 36.89 24.04 -8.05
CA TRP A 461 37.05 22.75 -7.35
C TRP A 461 35.70 22.20 -6.89
N ALA A 462 34.79 23.07 -6.39
CA ALA A 462 33.44 22.67 -6.02
C ALA A 462 32.68 22.02 -7.21
N MET A 463 32.81 22.57 -8.42
CA MET A 463 32.22 21.99 -9.64
C MET A 463 32.85 20.67 -10.09
N LYS A 464 34.10 20.36 -9.68
CA LYS A 464 34.79 19.10 -10.00
C LYS A 464 34.40 17.93 -9.06
N LEU A 465 33.66 18.19 -7.98
CA LEU A 465 33.28 17.15 -7.02
C LEU A 465 32.34 16.09 -7.66
N PRO A 466 32.53 14.80 -7.36
CA PRO A 466 31.76 13.72 -7.98
C PRO A 466 30.29 13.76 -7.54
N ARG A 467 29.36 13.86 -8.49
CA ARG A 467 27.91 13.81 -8.24
C ARG A 467 27.46 12.39 -7.87
N VAL A 468 27.59 12.03 -6.60
CA VAL A 468 27.05 10.77 -6.04
C VAL A 468 25.54 10.71 -6.24
N LYS A 469 25.10 9.79 -7.11
CA LYS A 469 23.70 9.47 -7.35
C LYS A 469 23.10 8.84 -6.07
N PRO A 470 21.83 9.09 -5.72
CA PRO A 470 21.17 8.35 -4.65
C PRO A 470 21.22 6.84 -4.91
N TYR A 471 21.60 6.06 -3.91
CA TYR A 471 21.44 4.62 -3.96
C TYR A 471 19.97 4.25 -3.75
N VAL A 472 19.43 3.41 -4.64
CA VAL A 472 18.12 2.77 -4.48
C VAL A 472 18.40 1.35 -3.99
N PRO A 473 17.92 0.96 -2.79
CA PRO A 473 18.16 -0.37 -2.26
C PRO A 473 17.43 -1.44 -3.06
N ASP A 474 18.00 -2.64 -3.11
CA ASP A 474 17.38 -3.78 -3.78
C ASP A 474 16.40 -4.51 -2.84
N PHE A 475 15.11 -4.26 -3.01
CA PHE A 475 14.04 -4.87 -2.22
C PHE A 475 13.95 -6.40 -2.41
N LYS A 476 14.44 -6.94 -3.54
CA LYS A 476 14.48 -8.40 -3.81
C LYS A 476 15.39 -9.16 -2.85
N ARG A 477 16.19 -8.45 -2.04
CA ARG A 477 17.03 -9.03 -0.97
C ARG A 477 16.33 -9.13 0.38
N GLY A 478 15.09 -8.65 0.48
CA GLY A 478 14.28 -8.71 1.70
C GLY A 478 12.81 -9.10 1.49
N ILE A 479 12.40 -9.27 0.23
CA ILE A 479 11.07 -9.64 -0.27
C ILE A 479 11.28 -10.55 -1.49
N ASP A 480 10.58 -11.68 -1.53
CA ASP A 480 10.74 -12.71 -2.57
C ASP A 480 9.62 -12.62 -3.64
N HIS A 481 8.44 -12.11 -3.26
CA HIS A 481 7.26 -11.98 -4.11
C HIS A 481 6.60 -10.60 -3.96
N PHE A 482 6.00 -10.08 -5.04
CA PHE A 482 5.40 -8.74 -5.06
C PHE A 482 3.98 -8.78 -5.61
N CYS A 483 3.02 -8.20 -4.89
CA CYS A 483 1.68 -7.89 -5.39
C CYS A 483 1.59 -6.37 -5.56
N VAL A 484 1.88 -5.90 -6.78
CA VAL A 484 1.79 -4.49 -7.17
C VAL A 484 0.39 -4.21 -7.71
N HIS A 485 -0.47 -3.59 -6.87
CA HIS A 485 -1.88 -3.35 -7.16
C HIS A 485 -2.17 -3.09 -8.65
N ALA A 486 -2.99 -3.97 -9.24
CA ALA A 486 -3.47 -3.94 -10.61
C ALA A 486 -4.41 -2.75 -10.95
N GLY A 487 -3.98 -1.52 -10.67
CA GLY A 487 -4.69 -0.29 -11.02
C GLY A 487 -4.70 0.06 -12.51
N GLY A 488 -4.00 -0.75 -13.32
CA GLY A 488 -3.82 -0.59 -14.76
C GLY A 488 -2.36 -0.80 -15.17
N ARG A 489 -2.13 -1.24 -16.42
CA ARG A 489 -0.81 -1.66 -16.92
C ARG A 489 0.33 -0.68 -16.62
N ALA A 490 0.10 0.62 -16.81
CA ALA A 490 1.11 1.67 -16.61
C ALA A 490 1.61 1.78 -15.15
N VAL A 491 0.82 1.38 -14.15
CA VAL A 491 1.23 1.34 -12.74
C VAL A 491 2.22 0.20 -12.51
N ILE A 492 1.91 -0.99 -13.05
CA ILE A 492 2.77 -2.18 -12.97
C ILE A 492 4.09 -1.93 -13.72
N ASP A 493 4.02 -1.52 -14.99
CA ASP A 493 5.19 -1.20 -15.84
C ASP A 493 6.08 -0.11 -15.19
N GLY A 494 5.48 0.90 -14.56
CA GLY A 494 6.20 1.95 -13.85
C GLY A 494 6.91 1.47 -12.59
N ILE A 495 6.30 0.56 -11.82
CA ILE A 495 6.87 0.05 -10.56
C ILE A 495 7.95 -0.99 -10.80
N GLU A 496 7.72 -1.93 -11.72
CA GLU A 496 8.72 -2.90 -12.18
C GLU A 496 10.02 -2.19 -12.59
N LYS A 497 9.91 -1.16 -13.44
CA LYS A 497 11.02 -0.34 -13.94
C LYS A 497 11.73 0.47 -12.84
N ASN A 498 10.99 1.02 -11.87
CA ASN A 498 11.55 1.84 -10.80
C ASN A 498 12.23 1.00 -9.70
N MET A 499 11.66 -0.17 -9.36
CA MET A 499 12.21 -1.09 -8.37
C MET A 499 13.21 -2.11 -8.95
N LYS A 500 13.36 -2.17 -10.28
CA LYS A 500 14.21 -3.12 -11.02
C LYS A 500 13.81 -4.59 -10.76
N LEU A 501 12.51 -4.82 -10.78
CA LEU A 501 11.95 -6.15 -10.68
C LEU A 501 12.16 -6.91 -12.01
N GLU A 502 12.39 -8.21 -11.94
CA GLU A 502 12.31 -9.11 -13.10
C GLU A 502 10.86 -9.54 -13.34
N ASN A 503 10.52 -9.89 -14.59
CA ASN A 503 9.15 -10.14 -15.06
C ASN A 503 8.30 -11.06 -14.16
N TYR A 504 8.89 -12.08 -13.51
CA TYR A 504 8.15 -12.99 -12.62
C TYR A 504 7.62 -12.30 -11.35
N HIS A 505 8.25 -11.23 -10.86
CA HIS A 505 7.75 -10.47 -9.71
C HIS A 505 6.51 -9.64 -10.06
N SER A 506 6.29 -9.29 -11.33
CA SER A 506 5.10 -8.57 -11.79
C SER A 506 4.05 -9.48 -12.43
N GLU A 507 4.38 -10.76 -12.65
CA GLU A 507 3.51 -11.76 -13.28
C GLU A 507 2.15 -11.88 -12.57
N GLY A 508 2.13 -11.98 -11.24
CA GLY A 508 0.88 -12.01 -10.47
C GLY A 508 -0.01 -10.78 -10.68
N SER A 509 0.58 -9.58 -10.67
CA SER A 509 -0.11 -8.31 -10.96
C SER A 509 -0.61 -8.21 -12.39
N ARG A 510 0.15 -8.73 -13.36
CA ARG A 510 -0.23 -8.77 -14.78
C ARG A 510 -1.34 -9.78 -15.05
N MET A 511 -1.28 -10.96 -14.46
CA MET A 511 -2.28 -12.02 -14.61
C MET A 511 -3.58 -11.70 -13.84
N ALA A 512 -3.50 -11.03 -12.69
CA ALA A 512 -4.68 -10.48 -12.03
C ALA A 512 -5.37 -9.41 -12.89
N LEU A 513 -4.60 -8.45 -13.43
CA LEU A 513 -5.13 -7.42 -14.33
C LEU A 513 -5.77 -8.03 -15.60
N LEU A 514 -5.13 -9.05 -16.19
CA LEU A 514 -5.63 -9.74 -17.38
C LEU A 514 -6.94 -10.48 -17.10
N ASN A 515 -6.98 -11.29 -16.05
CA ASN A 515 -8.09 -12.21 -15.78
C ASN A 515 -9.28 -11.55 -15.06
N TYR A 516 -9.03 -10.51 -14.25
CA TYR A 516 -10.05 -9.89 -13.40
C TYR A 516 -10.16 -8.38 -13.56
N GLY A 517 -9.20 -7.70 -14.20
CA GLY A 517 -9.17 -6.24 -14.29
C GLY A 517 -8.79 -5.54 -12.99
N ASN A 518 -9.16 -4.27 -12.85
CA ASN A 518 -8.95 -3.52 -11.62
C ASN A 518 -10.15 -3.71 -10.67
N THR A 519 -10.07 -4.67 -9.76
CA THR A 519 -11.09 -4.93 -8.74
C THR A 519 -10.92 -4.06 -7.47
N SER A 520 -10.43 -2.83 -7.66
CA SER A 520 -10.19 -1.80 -6.63
C SER A 520 -9.35 -2.34 -5.45
N SER A 521 -9.88 -2.34 -4.23
CA SER A 521 -9.17 -2.75 -3.02
C SER A 521 -8.86 -4.24 -2.98
N SER A 522 -9.59 -5.07 -3.74
CA SER A 522 -9.42 -6.52 -3.72
C SER A 522 -8.29 -7.03 -4.62
N SER A 523 -7.78 -6.25 -5.60
CA SER A 523 -6.87 -6.77 -6.64
C SER A 523 -5.65 -7.49 -6.06
N ILE A 524 -5.02 -6.94 -5.02
CA ILE A 524 -3.82 -7.50 -4.37
C ILE A 524 -4.02 -8.89 -3.74
N TRP A 525 -5.27 -9.36 -3.61
CA TRP A 525 -5.60 -10.73 -3.20
C TRP A 525 -5.71 -11.69 -4.38
N TYR A 526 -6.25 -11.26 -5.53
CA TYR A 526 -6.17 -12.02 -6.78
C TYR A 526 -4.71 -12.21 -7.22
N GLU A 527 -3.88 -11.18 -6.99
CA GLU A 527 -2.44 -11.23 -7.19
C GLU A 527 -1.77 -12.26 -6.26
N LEU A 528 -2.09 -12.25 -4.96
CA LEU A 528 -1.57 -13.21 -3.99
C LEU A 528 -2.03 -14.65 -4.31
N GLU A 529 -3.28 -14.83 -4.75
CA GLU A 529 -3.84 -16.13 -5.15
C GLU A 529 -3.07 -16.71 -6.34
N TYR A 530 -2.79 -15.91 -7.38
CA TYR A 530 -2.00 -16.35 -8.52
C TYR A 530 -0.58 -16.77 -8.12
N ILE A 531 0.10 -15.98 -7.28
CA ILE A 531 1.47 -16.27 -6.82
C ILE A 531 1.50 -17.54 -5.94
N GLN A 532 0.46 -17.78 -5.14
CA GLN A 532 0.36 -18.98 -4.29
C GLN A 532 0.02 -20.24 -5.09
N ASP A 533 -0.96 -20.16 -6.00
CA ASP A 533 -1.64 -21.35 -6.53
C ASP A 533 -1.29 -21.65 -8.01
N GLN A 534 -0.73 -20.69 -8.75
CA GLN A 534 -0.60 -20.77 -10.23
C GLN A 534 0.79 -20.41 -10.78
N GLN A 535 1.57 -19.59 -10.08
CA GLN A 535 2.85 -19.09 -10.59
C GLN A 535 3.91 -20.19 -10.73
N LYS A 536 4.34 -20.44 -11.98
CA LYS A 536 5.36 -21.45 -12.31
C LYS A 536 6.78 -20.90 -12.41
N SER A 537 6.93 -19.60 -12.66
CA SER A 537 8.22 -18.93 -12.86
C SER A 537 9.01 -18.71 -11.56
N ASN A 538 8.30 -18.41 -10.47
CA ASN A 538 8.84 -18.36 -9.11
C ASN A 538 7.82 -18.95 -8.12
N PRO A 539 7.74 -20.29 -7.98
CA PRO A 539 6.75 -20.92 -7.11
C PRO A 539 7.01 -20.60 -5.62
N MET A 540 5.97 -20.13 -4.92
CA MET A 540 6.06 -19.71 -3.53
C MET A 540 6.35 -20.88 -2.57
N LYS A 541 7.27 -20.67 -1.62
CA LYS A 541 7.68 -21.63 -0.60
C LYS A 541 7.44 -21.10 0.81
N LYS A 542 7.45 -22.02 1.78
CA LYS A 542 7.44 -21.72 3.21
C LYS A 542 8.70 -20.95 3.61
N GLY A 543 8.53 -19.82 4.28
CA GLY A 543 9.61 -18.89 4.63
C GLY A 543 9.76 -17.69 3.68
N ASP A 544 9.17 -17.75 2.48
CA ASP A 544 9.16 -16.63 1.53
C ASP A 544 8.37 -15.44 2.06
N ARG A 545 8.74 -14.23 1.62
CA ARG A 545 8.11 -12.97 1.98
C ARG A 545 7.40 -12.34 0.80
N VAL A 546 6.13 -12.01 0.97
CA VAL A 546 5.30 -11.33 -0.04
C VAL A 546 5.07 -9.87 0.37
N MET A 547 5.37 -8.92 -0.50
CA MET A 547 5.00 -7.51 -0.33
C MET A 547 3.77 -7.17 -1.19
N GLN A 548 2.65 -6.92 -0.55
CA GLN A 548 1.52 -6.23 -1.18
C GLN A 548 1.77 -4.71 -1.12
N VAL A 549 1.50 -3.99 -2.22
CA VAL A 549 1.51 -2.52 -2.27
C VAL A 549 0.33 -1.99 -3.08
N ALA A 550 -0.40 -1.04 -2.51
CA ALA A 550 -1.65 -0.52 -3.08
C ALA A 550 -1.80 1.00 -2.90
N PHE A 551 -2.57 1.60 -3.80
CA PHE A 551 -2.73 3.06 -3.94
C PHE A 551 -4.21 3.47 -3.85
N GLY A 552 -4.51 4.66 -3.33
CA GLY A 552 -5.91 5.10 -3.15
C GLY A 552 -6.07 6.61 -3.08
N SER A 553 -7.30 7.08 -2.97
CA SER A 553 -7.72 8.51 -2.95
C SER A 553 -6.98 9.36 -1.90
N GLY A 554 -6.97 10.70 -2.06
CA GLY A 554 -6.21 11.59 -1.16
C GLY A 554 -4.70 11.29 -1.15
N PHE A 555 -4.19 10.94 -2.33
CA PHE A 555 -3.19 9.92 -2.60
C PHE A 555 -2.55 9.19 -1.41
N LYS A 556 -3.04 7.98 -1.14
CA LYS A 556 -2.48 7.03 -0.17
C LYS A 556 -1.58 6.01 -0.88
N CYS A 557 -0.48 5.61 -0.25
CA CYS A 557 0.28 4.41 -0.58
C CYS A 557 0.40 3.56 0.69
N THR A 558 -0.13 2.35 0.64
CA THR A 558 -0.08 1.40 1.76
C THR A 558 0.59 0.13 1.30
N SER A 559 1.45 -0.43 2.15
CA SER A 559 2.13 -1.71 1.91
C SER A 559 1.98 -2.64 3.11
N GLY A 560 1.93 -3.94 2.83
CA GLY A 560 1.83 -5.01 3.81
C GLY A 560 2.79 -6.13 3.45
N VAL A 561 3.52 -6.65 4.44
CA VAL A 561 4.52 -7.70 4.24
C VAL A 561 4.11 -8.94 5.00
N TRP A 562 3.93 -10.03 4.27
CA TRP A 562 3.51 -11.33 4.76
C TRP A 562 4.66 -12.33 4.68
N LEU A 563 4.76 -13.22 5.64
CA LEU A 563 5.64 -14.39 5.65
C LEU A 563 4.80 -15.64 5.37
N LYS A 564 5.17 -16.45 4.37
CA LYS A 564 4.52 -17.74 4.12
C LYS A 564 4.91 -18.74 5.22
N LEU A 565 3.92 -19.40 5.82
CA LEU A 565 4.08 -20.33 6.95
C LEU A 565 4.13 -21.80 6.54
#